data_AF-A0A0Q0ZHI7-F1
#
_entry.id   AF-A0A0Q0ZHI7-F1
#
_cell.length_a   1.000
_cell.length_b   1.000
_cell.length_c   1.000
_cell.angle_alpha   90.00
_cell.angle_beta   90.00
_cell.angle_gamma   90.00
#
_symmetry.space_group_name_H-M   'P 1'
#
loop_
_entity.id
_entity.type
_entity.pdbx_description
1 polymer ?
#
loop_
_entity_poly.entity_id
_entity_poly.type
_entity_poly.pdbx_seq_one_letter_code
_entity_poly.pdbx_strand_id
1 'polypeptide(L)'
;MKRQITLIILLVMMILSSLFTGADIKGWIFLYEFELEIFDPVVAGQYGYALLKILIGLSHLVILILPFLIKTRLFTKLLIIAPLIFIVAHTIALGLIFFLLIPFLIFWLMAIDVNKKMQHQLTS
;
A
#
# COMPACT_ATOMS: atom_id res chain seq x y z
N MET A 1 2.04 -17.13 18.37
CA MET A 1 1.27 -15.98 18.88
C MET A 1 2.02 -14.65 18.77
N LYS A 2 3.19 -14.48 19.42
CA LYS A 2 3.96 -13.21 19.38
C LYS A 2 4.19 -12.65 17.96
N ARG A 3 4.70 -13.47 17.04
CA ARG A 3 4.96 -13.07 15.64
C ARG A 3 3.71 -12.66 14.85
N GLN A 4 2.58 -13.30 15.11
CA GLN A 4 1.32 -12.96 14.45
C GLN A 4 0.82 -11.58 14.88
N ILE A 5 0.94 -11.26 16.18
CA ILE A 5 0.62 -9.93 16.70
C ILE A 5 1.55 -8.89 16.08
N THR A 6 2.87 -9.17 16.01
CA THR A 6 3.83 -8.30 15.34
C THR A 6 3.45 -8.05 13.88
N LEU A 7 3.06 -9.10 13.14
CA LEU A 7 2.63 -8.98 11.76
C LEU A 7 1.38 -8.09 11.63
N ILE A 8 0.38 -8.27 12.49
CA ILE A 8 -0.83 -7.42 12.49
C ILE A 8 -0.46 -5.96 12.73
N ILE A 9 0.40 -5.68 13.72
CA ILE A 9 0.86 -4.32 14.01
C ILE A 9 1.55 -3.73 12.79
N LEU A 10 2.44 -4.47 12.13
CA LEU A 10 3.12 -4.01 10.92
C LEU A 10 2.14 -3.72 9.78
N LEU A 11 1.12 -4.54 9.59
CA LEU A 11 0.07 -4.29 8.59
C LEU A 11 -0.76 -3.05 8.93
N VAL A 12 -1.08 -2.81 10.20
CA VAL A 12 -1.77 -1.58 10.63
C VAL A 12 -0.89 -0.35 10.37
N MET A 13 0.41 -0.42 10.70
CA MET A 13 1.35 0.67 10.41
C MET A 13 1.48 0.91 8.90
N MET A 14 1.49 -0.16 8.11
CA MET A 14 1.48 -0.09 6.65
C MET A 14 0.22 0.60 6.13
N ILE A 15 -0.96 0.27 6.66
CA ILE A 15 -2.23 0.96 6.33
C ILE A 15 -2.14 2.45 6.67
N LEU A 16 -1.75 2.80 7.90
CA LEU A 16 -1.63 4.20 8.32
C LEU A 16 -0.68 4.96 7.40
N SER A 17 0.50 4.42 7.12
CA SER A 17 1.45 5.06 6.20
C SER A 17 0.93 5.21 4.77
N SER A 18 0.13 4.26 4.27
CA SER A 18 -0.50 4.36 2.95
C SER A 18 -1.65 5.37 2.90
N LEU A 19 -2.23 5.74 4.03
CA LEU A 19 -3.24 6.81 4.11
C LEU A 19 -2.57 8.19 4.14
N PHE A 20 -1.39 8.29 4.76
CA PHE A 20 -0.60 9.52 4.78
C PHE A 20 -0.03 9.89 3.40
N THR A 21 0.10 8.93 2.49
CA THR A 21 0.53 9.18 1.11
C THR A 21 -0.61 9.66 0.21
N GLY A 22 -1.77 10.05 0.76
CA GLY A 22 -2.90 10.64 0.03
C GLY A 22 -3.48 11.87 0.76
N ALA A 23 -2.80 12.37 1.81
CA ALA A 23 -3.28 13.45 2.66
C ALA A 23 -2.57 14.76 2.34
N ASP A 24 -3.32 15.74 1.84
CA ASP A 24 -2.85 17.12 1.73
C ASP A 24 -2.52 17.69 3.12
N ILE A 25 -1.33 18.28 3.27
CA ILE A 25 -0.85 18.91 4.50
C ILE A 25 -1.56 20.27 4.74
N LYS A 26 -2.43 20.72 3.83
CA LYS A 26 -3.23 21.95 3.97
C LYS A 26 -4.73 21.69 3.99
N GLY A 27 -5.23 21.23 5.14
CA GLY A 27 -6.66 21.27 5.45
C GLY A 27 -7.31 19.91 5.35
N TRP A 28 -7.67 19.38 6.51
CA TRP A 28 -8.36 18.13 6.66
C TRP A 28 -9.68 18.16 5.87
N ILE A 29 -10.00 17.03 5.21
CA ILE A 29 -11.12 16.77 4.28
C ILE A 29 -10.72 16.92 2.81
N PHE A 30 -9.90 16.00 2.28
CA PHE A 30 -10.27 15.16 1.14
C PHE A 30 -9.15 14.15 0.83
N LEU A 31 -9.31 12.92 1.32
CA LEU A 31 -8.34 11.81 1.21
C LEU A 31 -8.07 11.30 -0.23
N TYR A 32 -8.64 11.95 -1.27
CA TYR A 32 -8.58 11.46 -2.65
C TYR A 32 -8.66 12.54 -3.75
N GLU A 33 -8.89 13.82 -3.44
CA GLU A 33 -9.13 14.84 -4.50
C GLU A 33 -7.84 15.53 -4.99
N PHE A 34 -6.82 15.72 -4.16
CA PHE A 34 -5.75 16.66 -4.50
C PHE A 34 -4.48 16.07 -5.15
N GLU A 35 -4.15 14.80 -4.92
CA GLU A 35 -2.89 14.23 -5.46
C GLU A 35 -2.91 14.02 -6.98
N LEU A 36 -4.10 14.00 -7.58
CA LEU A 36 -4.28 13.68 -8.98
C LEU A 36 -4.72 14.90 -9.80
N GLU A 37 -5.05 16.06 -9.20
CA GLU A 37 -5.25 17.31 -9.96
C GLU A 37 -3.93 17.95 -10.40
N ILE A 38 -2.83 17.70 -9.66
CA ILE A 38 -1.48 18.18 -10.02
C ILE A 38 -0.88 17.34 -11.17
N PHE A 39 -1.39 16.12 -11.39
CA PHE A 39 -1.00 15.31 -12.54
C PHE A 39 -1.75 15.79 -13.77
N ASP A 40 -1.09 16.65 -14.55
CA ASP A 40 -1.63 17.17 -15.80
C ASP A 40 -2.13 16.01 -16.69
N PRO A 41 -3.44 15.90 -16.96
CA PRO A 41 -4.02 14.81 -17.76
C PRO A 41 -3.43 14.71 -19.18
N VAL A 42 -2.62 15.70 -19.58
CA VAL A 42 -1.89 15.74 -20.85
C VAL A 42 -0.90 14.58 -21.02
N VAL A 43 -0.30 14.03 -19.96
CA VAL A 43 0.76 13.00 -20.09
C VAL A 43 0.21 11.57 -20.24
N ALA A 44 -0.92 11.24 -19.59
CA ALA A 44 -1.49 9.89 -19.59
C ALA A 44 -2.76 9.73 -20.44
N GLY A 45 -3.36 10.83 -20.90
CA GLY A 45 -4.71 10.85 -21.46
C GLY A 45 -5.78 10.54 -20.41
N GLN A 46 -7.03 10.97 -20.66
CA GLN A 46 -8.13 10.83 -19.69
C GLN A 46 -8.36 9.38 -19.23
N TYR A 47 -8.20 8.41 -20.14
CA TYR A 47 -8.38 6.99 -19.84
C TYR A 47 -7.24 6.37 -19.01
N GLY A 48 -5.99 6.74 -19.29
CA GLY A 48 -4.83 6.23 -18.54
C GLY A 48 -4.83 6.71 -17.09
N TYR A 49 -5.25 7.95 -16.89
CA TYR A 49 -5.43 8.54 -15.57
C TYR A 49 -6.55 7.87 -14.76
N ALA A 50 -7.72 7.63 -15.37
CA ALA A 50 -8.81 6.91 -14.71
C ALA A 50 -8.41 5.48 -14.30
N LEU A 51 -7.68 4.78 -15.17
CA LEU A 51 -7.15 3.45 -14.87
C LEU A 51 -6.18 3.48 -13.67
N LEU A 52 -5.30 4.47 -13.61
CA LEU A 52 -4.34 4.63 -12.52
C LEU A 52 -5.04 4.86 -11.18
N LYS A 53 -6.08 5.70 -11.15
CA LYS A 53 -6.93 5.90 -9.95
C LYS A 53 -7.56 4.59 -9.47
N ILE A 54 -8.10 3.80 -10.40
CA ILE A 54 -8.71 2.50 -10.07
C ILE A 54 -7.65 1.54 -9.51
N LEU A 55 -6.45 1.47 -10.12
CA LEU A 55 -5.37 0.62 -9.64
C LEU A 55 -4.88 1.01 -8.24
N ILE A 56 -4.73 2.31 -7.99
CA ILE A 56 -4.39 2.85 -6.66
C ILE A 56 -5.47 2.47 -5.64
N GLY A 57 -6.73 2.78 -5.93
CA GLY A 57 -7.84 2.48 -5.02
C GLY A 57 -7.99 0.99 -4.72
N LEU A 58 -7.90 0.13 -5.74
CA LEU A 58 -7.99 -1.33 -5.57
C LEU A 58 -6.82 -1.89 -4.77
N SER A 59 -5.58 -1.49 -5.08
CA SER A 59 -4.40 -1.96 -4.34
C SER A 59 -4.44 -1.53 -2.88
N HIS A 60 -4.88 -0.30 -2.63
CA HIS A 60 -5.10 0.24 -1.29
C HIS A 60 -6.18 -0.53 -0.51
N LEU A 61 -7.31 -0.84 -1.15
CA LEU A 61 -8.36 -1.68 -0.54
C LEU A 61 -7.83 -3.07 -0.18
N VAL A 62 -7.02 -3.69 -1.03
CA VAL A 62 -6.40 -4.98 -0.73
C VAL A 62 -5.46 -4.87 0.48
N ILE A 63 -4.65 -3.81 0.56
CA ILE A 63 -3.78 -3.54 1.71
C ILE A 63 -4.58 -3.41 3.01
N LEU A 64 -5.71 -2.70 2.98
CA LEU A 64 -6.59 -2.49 4.12
C LEU A 64 -7.15 -3.82 4.67
N ILE A 65 -7.45 -4.79 3.79
CA ILE A 65 -8.00 -6.08 4.21
C ILE A 65 -6.93 -7.12 4.59
N LEU A 66 -5.64 -6.88 4.33
CA LEU A 66 -4.56 -7.83 4.63
C LEU A 66 -4.55 -8.36 6.08
N PRO A 67 -4.79 -7.55 7.13
CA PRO A 67 -4.84 -8.04 8.52
C PRO A 67 -5.85 -9.16 8.75
N PHE A 68 -6.97 -9.14 8.01
CA PHE A 68 -8.03 -10.15 8.10
C PHE A 68 -7.70 -11.39 7.29
N LEU A 69 -6.80 -11.28 6.31
CA LEU A 69 -6.44 -12.37 5.42
C LEU A 69 -5.25 -13.20 5.90
N ILE A 70 -4.62 -12.89 7.03
CA ILE A 70 -3.36 -13.52 7.52
C ILE A 70 -3.40 -15.06 7.52
N LYS A 71 -4.57 -15.66 7.82
CA LYS A 71 -4.73 -17.13 7.89
C LYS A 71 -5.04 -17.79 6.53
N THR A 72 -5.22 -16.99 5.48
CA THR A 72 -5.59 -17.50 4.15
C THR A 72 -4.36 -17.92 3.36
N ARG A 73 -4.52 -18.89 2.45
CA ARG A 73 -3.46 -19.33 1.53
C ARG A 73 -3.00 -18.23 0.56
N LEU A 74 -3.84 -17.21 0.37
CA LEU A 74 -3.56 -16.09 -0.53
C LEU A 74 -2.76 -14.97 0.14
N PHE A 75 -2.67 -14.95 1.48
CA PHE A 75 -2.04 -13.87 2.23
C PHE A 75 -0.66 -13.50 1.72
N THR A 76 0.25 -14.48 1.62
CA THR A 76 1.63 -14.22 1.17
C THR A 76 1.68 -13.63 -0.24
N LYS A 77 0.80 -14.07 -1.14
CA LYS A 77 0.73 -13.52 -2.50
C LYS A 77 0.21 -12.09 -2.48
N LEU A 78 -0.85 -11.82 -1.73
CA LEU A 78 -1.45 -10.48 -1.62
C LEU A 78 -0.54 -9.49 -0.89
N LEU A 79 0.19 -9.95 0.13
CA LEU A 79 1.21 -9.16 0.84
C LEU A 79 2.32 -8.69 -0.08
N ILE A 80 2.59 -9.38 -1.18
CA ILE A 80 3.60 -8.98 -2.17
C ILE A 80 2.96 -8.15 -3.28
N ILE A 81 1.91 -8.68 -3.90
CA ILE A 81 1.34 -8.11 -5.13
C ILE A 81 0.66 -6.76 -4.86
N ALA A 82 -0.16 -6.64 -3.81
CA ALA A 82 -0.93 -5.41 -3.60
C ALA A 82 -0.03 -4.22 -3.24
N PRO A 83 0.94 -4.33 -2.30
CA PRO A 83 1.90 -3.27 -2.07
C PRO A 83 2.75 -2.92 -3.30
N LEU A 84 3.14 -3.91 -4.11
CA LEU A 84 3.90 -3.64 -5.33
C LEU A 84 3.09 -2.82 -6.35
N ILE A 85 1.83 -3.21 -6.60
CA ILE A 85 0.92 -2.46 -7.47
C ILE A 85 0.72 -1.04 -6.91
N PHE A 86 0.52 -0.92 -5.60
CA PHE A 86 0.34 0.37 -4.92
C PHE A 86 1.56 1.29 -5.14
N ILE A 87 2.78 0.77 -4.94
CA ILE A 87 4.02 1.52 -5.11
C ILE A 87 4.20 1.94 -6.57
N VAL A 88 4.05 1.03 -7.53
CA VAL A 88 4.22 1.34 -8.96
C VAL A 88 3.20 2.38 -9.40
N ALA A 89 1.94 2.20 -9.03
CA ALA A 89 0.87 3.11 -9.41
C ALA A 89 1.07 4.50 -8.77
N HIS A 90 1.43 4.58 -7.49
CA HIS A 90 1.75 5.87 -6.84
C HIS A 90 3.01 6.51 -7.41
N THR A 91 4.05 5.74 -7.75
CA THR A 91 5.27 6.29 -8.35
C THR A 91 4.98 6.93 -9.70
N ILE A 92 4.12 6.30 -10.51
CA ILE A 92 3.64 6.86 -11.77
C ILE A 92 2.81 8.12 -11.50
N ALA A 93 1.92 8.11 -10.50
CA ALA A 93 1.01 9.22 -10.20
C ALA A 93 1.67 10.43 -9.52
N LEU A 94 2.69 10.23 -8.69
CA LEU A 94 3.29 11.27 -7.85
C LEU A 94 4.70 11.69 -8.29
N GLY A 95 5.30 10.96 -9.24
CA GLY A 95 6.64 11.24 -9.75
C GLY A 95 7.68 11.38 -8.63
N LEU A 96 8.23 12.60 -8.49
CA LEU A 96 9.32 12.92 -7.55
C LEU A 96 8.93 12.84 -6.07
N ILE A 97 7.64 12.74 -5.75
CA ILE A 97 7.14 12.65 -4.36
C ILE A 97 7.19 11.18 -3.83
N PHE A 98 7.93 10.30 -4.50
CA PHE A 98 8.19 8.91 -4.08
C PHE A 98 8.69 8.79 -2.62
N PHE A 99 9.39 9.80 -2.10
CA PHE A 99 9.90 9.78 -0.72
C PHE A 99 8.79 9.65 0.34
N LEU A 100 7.53 10.04 0.04
CA LEU A 100 6.39 9.82 0.95
C LEU A 100 6.07 8.34 1.15
N LEU A 101 6.46 7.46 0.21
CA LEU A 101 6.25 6.01 0.33
C LEU A 101 7.30 5.33 1.23
N ILE A 102 8.36 6.02 1.66
CA ILE A 102 9.44 5.41 2.46
C ILE A 102 8.92 4.75 3.75
N PRO A 103 8.07 5.40 4.58
CA PRO A 103 7.51 4.76 5.76
C PRO A 103 6.73 3.50 5.42
N PHE A 104 5.93 3.53 4.35
CA PHE A 104 5.18 2.38 3.86
C PHE A 104 6.10 1.21 3.45
N LEU A 105 7.16 1.50 2.68
CA LEU A 105 8.14 0.52 2.24
C LEU A 105 8.82 -0.18 3.42
N ILE A 106 9.17 0.56 4.47
CA ILE A 106 9.81 -0.01 5.67
C ILE A 106 8.87 -1.03 6.33
N PHE A 107 7.63 -0.65 6.63
CA PHE A 107 6.68 -1.56 7.27
C PHE A 107 6.34 -2.76 6.41
N TRP A 108 6.24 -2.57 5.09
CA TRP A 108 6.00 -3.64 4.14
C TRP A 108 7.14 -4.68 4.12
N LEU A 109 8.39 -4.24 4.01
CA LEU A 109 9.56 -5.14 4.01
C LEU A 109 9.68 -5.90 5.34
N MET A 110 9.42 -5.23 6.46
CA MET A 110 9.37 -5.87 7.78
C MET A 110 8.24 -6.91 7.85
N ALA A 111 7.05 -6.62 7.31
CA ALA A 111 5.93 -7.54 7.28
C ALA A 111 6.25 -8.80 6.45
N ILE A 112 6.95 -8.63 5.31
CA ILE A 112 7.45 -9.76 4.50
C ILE A 112 8.42 -10.64 5.31
N ASP A 113 9.41 -10.04 5.98
CA ASP A 113 10.37 -10.78 6.79
C ASP A 113 9.70 -11.57 7.92
N VAL A 114 8.80 -10.92 8.66
CA VAL A 114 8.03 -11.58 9.74
C VAL A 114 7.17 -12.71 9.18
N ASN A 115 6.49 -12.51 8.04
CA ASN A 115 5.70 -13.56 7.40
C ASN A 115 6.58 -14.74 6.96
N LYS A 116 7.73 -14.51 6.31
CA LYS A 116 8.68 -15.58 5.93
C LYS A 116 9.11 -16.41 7.14
N LYS A 117 9.46 -15.73 8.25
CA LYS A 117 9.82 -16.35 9.52
C LYS A 117 8.68 -17.17 10.14
N MET A 118 7.42 -16.75 9.95
CA MET A 118 6.24 -17.52 10.39
C MET A 118 6.00 -18.76 9.52
N GLN A 119 6.14 -18.64 8.20
CA GLN A 119 5.95 -19.77 7.28
C GLN A 119 6.99 -20.88 7.51
N HIS A 120 8.27 -20.50 7.70
CA HIS A 120 9.33 -21.48 7.98
C HIS A 120 9.08 -22.31 9.25
N GLN A 121 8.45 -21.72 10.27
CA GLN A 121 8.10 -22.44 11.51
C GLN A 121 6.92 -23.39 11.35
N LEU A 122 6.07 -23.20 10.34
CA LEU A 122 4.94 -24.08 10.06
C LEU A 122 5.36 -25.30 9.22
N THR A 123 6.47 -25.19 8.49
CA THR A 123 7.00 -26.26 7.63
C THR A 123 8.14 -27.06 8.26
N SER A 124 8.70 -26.58 9.38
CA SER A 124 9.70 -27.29 10.20
C SER A 124 9.04 -28.08 11.32
#